data_AF-A0A7X1P5Q3-F1
#
_entry.id   AF-A0A7X1P5Q3-F1
#
_cell.length_a   1.000
_cell.length_b   1.000
_cell.length_c   1.000
_cell.angle_alpha   90.00
_cell.angle_beta   90.00
_cell.angle_gamma   90.00
#
_symmetry.space_group_name_H-M   'P 1'
#
loop_
_entity.id
_entity.type
_entity.pdbx_description
1 polymer ?
#
loop_
_entity_poly.entity_id
_entity_poly.type
_entity_poly.pdbx_seq_one_letter_code
_entity_poly.pdbx_strand_id
1 'polypeptide(L)'
;MATLDSYLDDLLSRGRAYFSGDEALAALDLKPAALAAAITRSIKKRRLANPRHGFYLILRPEDRIAGAPDPVKWIDPLMKHQGIDYRISLLRAAAFHGSSHQATMVFQIVVPRQLRDFDLGRHRVQFLYQAAESFSQINTPKLVSKMKSDTGFANVAGVELTLLDCVRYFHKAAGINAVAQIAKDIGAKANPRSLAKAAAAYENSAVRRLGYLLDQVGHGRQAHALEPFVKRAKTMLPLDPAAKPIVAALAQAHERNAKWKLMINEKVEITE
;
A
#
# COMPACT_ATOMS: atom_id res chain seq x y z
N MET A 1 42.04 9.81 -3.99
CA MET A 1 41.00 9.38 -3.03
C MET A 1 39.66 9.51 -3.71
N ALA A 2 38.81 8.48 -3.67
CA ALA A 2 37.47 8.57 -4.24
C ALA A 2 36.66 9.62 -3.45
N THR A 3 36.05 10.55 -4.17
CA THR A 3 35.15 11.53 -3.58
C THR A 3 33.74 10.97 -3.54
N LEU A 4 32.88 11.54 -2.69
CA LEU A 4 31.46 11.19 -2.70
C LEU A 4 30.86 11.39 -4.10
N ASP A 5 31.17 12.50 -4.78
CA ASP A 5 30.65 12.79 -6.13
C ASP A 5 31.01 11.69 -7.14
N SER A 6 32.29 11.28 -7.20
CA SER A 6 32.72 10.18 -8.09
C SER A 6 32.06 8.83 -7.76
N TYR A 7 31.77 8.58 -6.48
CA TYR A 7 31.06 7.38 -6.05
C TYR A 7 29.58 7.39 -6.47
N LEU A 8 28.91 8.55 -6.38
CA LEU A 8 27.54 8.69 -6.87
C LEU A 8 27.45 8.47 -8.39
N ASP A 9 28.41 9.01 -9.13
CA ASP A 9 28.44 8.89 -10.59
C ASP A 9 28.73 7.43 -11.03
N ASP A 10 29.63 6.72 -10.33
CA ASP A 10 29.86 5.28 -10.55
C ASP A 10 28.60 4.44 -10.28
N LEU A 11 27.89 4.68 -9.17
CA LEU A 11 26.63 3.98 -8.87
C LEU A 11 25.57 4.21 -9.95
N LEU A 12 25.41 5.46 -10.39
CA LEU A 12 24.47 5.80 -11.47
C LEU A 12 24.87 5.15 -12.80
N SER A 13 26.15 5.06 -13.13
CA SER A 13 26.65 4.38 -14.34
C SER A 13 26.27 2.89 -14.37
N ARG A 14 26.13 2.27 -13.19
CA ARG A 14 25.68 0.87 -13.02
C ARG A 14 24.16 0.73 -12.91
N GLY A 15 23.41 1.82 -13.14
CA GLY A 15 21.95 1.86 -13.05
C GLY A 15 21.40 1.89 -11.62
N ARG A 16 22.27 2.05 -10.60
CA ARG A 16 21.86 2.03 -9.18
C ARG A 16 21.73 3.46 -8.65
N ALA A 17 20.52 3.85 -8.27
CA ALA A 17 20.20 5.20 -7.77
C ALA A 17 20.03 5.27 -6.24
N TYR A 18 20.65 4.36 -5.48
CA TYR A 18 20.57 4.33 -4.01
C TYR A 18 21.79 3.63 -3.41
N PHE A 19 22.10 3.91 -2.15
CA PHE A 19 23.15 3.24 -1.38
C PHE A 19 22.86 3.31 0.13
N SER A 20 23.51 2.43 0.91
CA SER A 20 23.50 2.53 2.37
C SER A 20 24.72 3.29 2.90
N GLY A 21 24.59 3.87 4.10
CA GLY A 21 25.72 4.51 4.77
C GLY A 21 26.92 3.57 4.94
N ASP A 22 26.65 2.30 5.25
CA ASP A 22 27.68 1.27 5.42
C ASP A 22 28.40 0.94 4.11
N GLU A 23 27.68 0.86 2.99
CA GLU A 23 28.27 0.69 1.65
C GLU A 23 29.17 1.87 1.29
N ALA A 24 28.73 3.09 1.60
CA ALA A 24 29.53 4.29 1.34
C ALA A 24 30.78 4.34 2.22
N LEU A 25 30.71 3.93 3.49
CA LEU A 25 31.90 3.82 4.37
C LEU A 25 32.88 2.75 3.89
N ALA A 26 32.39 1.63 3.38
CA ALA A 26 33.24 0.58 2.85
C ALA A 26 33.92 0.99 1.52
N ALA A 27 33.22 1.76 0.69
CA ALA A 27 33.73 2.19 -0.62
C ALA A 27 34.59 3.46 -0.56
N LEU A 28 34.28 4.37 0.34
CA LEU A 28 34.98 5.63 0.55
C LEU A 28 35.81 5.47 1.82
N ASP A 29 37.14 5.42 1.69
CA ASP A 29 38.11 5.38 2.80
C ASP A 29 38.07 6.70 3.62
N LEU A 30 36.93 6.93 4.27
CA LEU A 30 36.55 8.13 4.98
C LEU A 30 36.13 7.77 6.39
N LYS A 31 36.49 8.63 7.34
CA LYS A 31 35.97 8.54 8.71
C LYS A 31 34.46 8.81 8.71
N PRO A 32 33.66 8.19 9.61
CA PRO A 32 32.21 8.38 9.68
C PRO A 32 31.74 9.84 9.71
N ALA A 33 32.43 10.70 10.47
CA ALA A 33 32.12 12.13 10.54
C ALA A 33 32.34 12.85 9.20
N ALA A 34 33.38 12.48 8.45
CA ALA A 34 33.67 13.07 7.14
C ALA A 34 32.60 12.66 6.11
N LEU A 35 32.17 11.39 6.13
CA LEU A 35 31.08 10.92 5.28
C LEU A 35 29.76 11.64 5.62
N ALA A 36 29.40 11.75 6.90
CA ALA A 36 28.19 12.44 7.34
C ALA A 36 28.16 13.92 6.87
N ALA A 37 29.29 14.61 6.96
CA ALA A 37 29.44 15.98 6.46
C ALA A 37 29.29 16.06 4.92
N ALA A 38 29.86 15.11 4.18
CA ALA A 38 29.75 15.04 2.72
C ALA A 38 28.32 14.75 2.25
N ILE A 39 27.63 13.80 2.91
CA ILE A 39 26.22 13.48 2.67
C ILE A 39 25.34 14.69 2.96
N THR A 40 25.51 15.34 4.11
CA THR A 40 24.74 16.54 4.48
C THR A 40 24.87 17.64 3.43
N ARG A 41 26.09 17.86 2.93
CA ARG A 41 26.36 18.84 1.86
C ARG A 41 25.66 18.45 0.55
N SER A 42 25.63 17.17 0.21
CA SER A 42 24.98 16.64 -1.00
C SER A 42 23.45 16.70 -0.93
N ILE A 43 22.87 16.48 0.26
CA ILE A 43 21.44 16.70 0.51
C ILE A 43 21.09 18.18 0.35
N LYS A 44 21.88 19.11 0.92
CA LYS A 44 21.67 20.56 0.73
C LYS A 44 21.72 20.97 -0.75
N LYS A 45 22.57 20.31 -1.55
CA LYS A 45 22.66 20.49 -3.01
C LYS A 45 21.56 19.77 -3.81
N ARG A 46 20.60 19.10 -3.14
CA ARG A 46 19.54 18.28 -3.77
C ARG A 46 20.10 17.20 -4.73
N ARG A 47 21.28 16.66 -4.41
CA ARG A 47 21.85 15.49 -5.09
C ARG A 47 21.48 14.18 -4.40
N LEU A 48 21.20 14.24 -3.10
CA LEU A 48 20.77 13.09 -2.31
C LEU A 48 19.45 13.38 -1.60
N ALA A 49 18.64 12.34 -1.42
CA ALA A 49 17.51 12.32 -0.51
C ALA A 49 17.69 11.21 0.52
N ASN A 50 17.19 11.43 1.73
CA ASN A 50 17.28 10.47 2.82
C ASN A 50 15.86 10.05 3.24
N PRO A 51 15.31 8.94 2.70
CA PRO A 51 13.99 8.45 3.10
C PRO A 51 13.99 7.94 4.54
N ARG A 52 15.07 7.26 4.98
CA ARG A 52 15.25 6.76 6.34
C ARG A 52 16.73 6.63 6.68
N HIS A 53 17.02 6.77 7.97
CA HIS A 53 18.38 6.69 8.52
C HIS A 53 19.18 5.51 7.94
N GLY A 54 20.38 5.80 7.46
CA GLY A 54 21.29 4.81 6.89
C GLY A 54 21.05 4.48 5.41
N PHE A 55 20.01 5.03 4.78
CA PHE A 55 19.69 4.79 3.37
C PHE A 55 19.54 6.10 2.60
N TYR A 56 20.15 6.17 1.42
CA TYR A 56 20.23 7.39 0.61
C TYR A 56 19.84 7.11 -0.84
N LEU A 57 19.02 7.99 -1.41
CA LEU A 57 18.67 8.01 -2.83
C LEU A 57 19.55 9.02 -3.55
N ILE A 58 20.01 8.66 -4.75
CA ILE A 58 20.72 9.56 -5.65
C ILE A 58 19.67 10.22 -6.55
N LEU A 59 19.53 11.54 -6.42
CA LEU A 59 18.57 12.32 -7.19
C LEU A 59 19.15 12.68 -8.55
N ARG A 60 18.58 12.13 -9.61
CA ARG A 60 18.87 12.52 -10.99
C ARG A 60 18.28 13.91 -11.27
N PRO A 61 18.75 14.64 -12.29
CA PRO A 61 18.22 15.96 -12.61
C PRO A 61 16.69 16.01 -12.72
N GLU A 62 16.08 14.99 -13.32
CA GLU A 62 14.62 14.84 -13.46
C GLU A 62 13.88 14.70 -12.12
N ASP A 63 14.50 14.09 -11.11
CA ASP A 63 13.90 13.88 -9.79
C ASP A 63 13.88 15.18 -8.96
N ARG A 64 14.75 16.16 -9.29
CA ARG A 64 14.91 17.38 -8.49
C ARG A 64 13.69 18.29 -8.50
N ILE A 65 12.90 18.24 -9.58
CA ILE A 65 11.64 19.00 -9.70
C ILE A 65 10.60 18.43 -8.73
N ALA A 66 10.46 17.09 -8.72
CA ALA A 66 9.54 16.39 -7.82
C ALA A 66 10.07 16.27 -6.38
N GLY A 67 11.37 16.53 -6.17
CA GLY A 67 12.07 16.37 -4.89
C GLY A 67 12.47 14.92 -4.57
N ALA A 68 11.89 13.94 -5.27
CA ALA A 68 12.25 12.53 -5.21
C ALA A 68 11.68 11.75 -6.40
N PRO A 69 12.32 10.63 -6.79
CA PRO A 69 11.72 9.65 -7.70
C PRO A 69 10.46 9.01 -7.11
N ASP A 70 9.60 8.49 -7.97
CA ASP A 70 8.42 7.71 -7.55
C ASP A 70 8.82 6.56 -6.61
N PRO A 71 8.14 6.35 -5.46
CA PRO A 71 8.52 5.33 -4.49
C PRO A 71 8.60 3.91 -5.04
N VAL A 72 7.90 3.56 -6.12
CA VAL A 72 8.04 2.25 -6.77
C VAL A 72 9.50 1.96 -7.18
N LYS A 73 10.28 3.00 -7.46
CA LYS A 73 11.68 2.89 -7.91
C LYS A 73 12.66 2.52 -6.82
N TRP A 74 12.31 2.71 -5.54
CA TRP A 74 13.26 2.60 -4.43
C TRP A 74 12.70 1.97 -3.16
N ILE A 75 11.40 1.68 -3.09
CA ILE A 75 10.82 1.10 -1.88
C ILE A 75 11.36 -0.30 -1.60
N ASP A 76 11.55 -1.12 -2.63
CA ASP A 76 12.08 -2.48 -2.48
C ASP A 76 13.46 -2.52 -1.82
N PRO A 77 14.49 -1.80 -2.31
CA PRO A 77 15.79 -1.77 -1.66
C PRO A 77 15.76 -1.12 -0.27
N LEU A 78 14.91 -0.11 -0.04
CA LEU A 78 14.74 0.45 1.30
C LEU A 78 14.23 -0.61 2.27
N MET A 79 13.15 -1.31 1.92
CA MET A 79 12.52 -2.29 2.82
C MET A 79 13.45 -3.48 3.08
N LYS A 80 14.23 -3.91 2.07
CA LYS A 80 15.31 -4.89 2.22
C LYS A 80 16.41 -4.41 3.18
N HIS A 81 16.89 -3.18 3.03
CA HIS A 81 17.88 -2.59 3.93
C HIS A 81 17.40 -2.56 5.39
N GLN A 82 16.10 -2.33 5.60
CA GLN A 82 15.51 -2.33 6.94
C GLN A 82 15.13 -3.72 7.48
N GLY A 83 15.25 -4.77 6.67
CA GLY A 83 14.81 -6.12 7.00
C GLY A 83 13.30 -6.22 7.24
N ILE A 84 12.49 -5.42 6.54
CA ILE A 84 11.03 -5.39 6.72
C ILE A 84 10.37 -5.92 5.46
N ASP A 85 9.52 -6.94 5.62
CA ASP A 85 8.68 -7.40 4.53
C ASP A 85 7.51 -6.43 4.28
N TYR A 86 7.04 -6.36 3.03
CA TYR A 86 6.08 -5.34 2.63
C TYR A 86 5.30 -5.75 1.38
N ARG A 87 4.17 -5.07 1.17
CA ARG A 87 3.50 -5.02 -0.13
C ARG A 87 2.90 -3.64 -0.39
N ILE A 88 3.08 -3.12 -1.60
CA ILE A 88 2.34 -1.97 -2.11
C ILE A 88 0.87 -2.38 -2.20
N SER A 89 -0.06 -1.57 -1.70
CA SER A 89 -1.47 -1.94 -1.65
C SER A 89 -2.40 -0.74 -1.92
N LEU A 90 -3.70 -0.92 -1.66
CA LEU A 90 -4.76 0.06 -1.82
C LEU A 90 -4.83 0.62 -3.24
N LEU A 91 -4.96 1.94 -3.41
CA LEU A 91 -5.28 2.59 -4.67
C LEU A 91 -4.23 2.33 -5.75
N ARG A 92 -2.95 2.28 -5.38
CA ARG A 92 -1.87 2.01 -6.33
C ARG A 92 -1.85 0.55 -6.80
N ALA A 93 -2.17 -0.39 -5.91
CA ALA A 93 -2.33 -1.79 -6.31
C ALA A 93 -3.62 -2.00 -7.13
N ALA A 94 -4.71 -1.32 -6.77
CA ALA A 94 -5.95 -1.36 -7.55
C ALA A 94 -5.75 -0.83 -8.98
N ALA A 95 -5.07 0.31 -9.13
CA ALA A 95 -4.71 0.85 -10.44
C ALA A 95 -3.82 -0.11 -11.24
N PHE A 96 -2.83 -0.74 -10.58
CA PHE A 96 -1.97 -1.76 -11.20
C PHE A 96 -2.78 -2.96 -11.74
N HIS A 97 -3.86 -3.34 -11.07
CA HIS A 97 -4.77 -4.40 -11.51
C HIS A 97 -5.86 -3.93 -12.48
N GLY A 98 -5.81 -2.68 -12.94
CA GLY A 98 -6.71 -2.11 -13.94
C GLY A 98 -7.99 -1.49 -13.38
N SER A 99 -7.99 -1.02 -12.14
CA SER A 99 -9.04 -0.13 -11.64
C SER A 99 -8.90 1.27 -12.21
N SER A 100 -10.03 1.95 -12.44
CA SER A 100 -10.14 3.32 -12.95
C SER A 100 -9.53 4.39 -12.04
N HIS A 101 -9.23 4.03 -10.77
CA HIS A 101 -8.56 4.91 -9.83
C HIS A 101 -7.19 5.37 -10.35
N GLN A 102 -6.99 6.69 -10.32
CA GLN A 102 -5.74 7.30 -10.77
C GLN A 102 -4.63 7.14 -9.73
N ALA A 103 -3.38 7.18 -10.20
CA ALA A 103 -2.22 7.15 -9.33
C ALA A 103 -2.26 8.32 -8.33
N THR A 104 -2.36 7.99 -7.05
CA THR A 104 -2.36 8.98 -5.98
C THR A 104 -0.93 9.38 -5.61
N MET A 105 -0.76 10.62 -5.12
CA MET A 105 0.49 11.09 -4.52
C MET A 105 0.82 10.39 -3.19
N VAL A 106 -0.15 9.66 -2.62
CA VAL A 106 0.01 8.84 -1.42
C VAL A 106 0.37 7.41 -1.81
N PHE A 107 1.61 7.02 -1.53
CA PHE A 107 2.12 5.69 -1.78
C PHE A 107 1.91 4.80 -0.56
N GLN A 108 0.92 3.89 -0.65
CA GLN A 108 0.45 3.09 0.49
C GLN A 108 1.07 1.70 0.49
N ILE A 109 1.59 1.31 1.65
CA ILE A 109 2.33 0.06 1.84
C ILE A 109 1.82 -0.62 3.09
N VAL A 110 1.49 -1.91 3.01
CA VAL A 110 1.18 -2.73 4.18
C VAL A 110 2.45 -3.37 4.72
N VAL A 111 2.65 -3.29 6.04
CA VAL A 111 3.86 -3.75 6.74
C VAL A 111 3.52 -4.50 8.04
N PRO A 112 4.37 -5.45 8.48
CA PRO A 112 4.15 -6.29 9.66
C PRO A 112 4.47 -5.61 11.00
N ARG A 113 4.84 -4.32 10.99
CA ARG A 113 5.18 -3.55 12.19
C ARG A 113 4.80 -2.08 12.03
N GLN A 114 4.59 -1.38 13.13
CA GLN A 114 4.22 0.03 13.09
C GLN A 114 5.41 0.88 12.62
N LEU A 115 5.20 1.62 11.53
CA LEU A 115 6.17 2.53 10.95
C LEU A 115 5.57 3.93 10.85
N ARG A 116 6.39 4.95 11.05
CA ARG A 116 5.97 6.34 10.83
C ARG A 116 5.94 6.64 9.34
N ASP A 117 4.83 7.20 8.88
CA ASP A 117 4.70 7.85 7.57
C ASP A 117 5.76 8.95 7.40
N PHE A 118 6.11 9.24 6.16
CA PHE A 118 6.99 10.36 5.84
C PHE A 118 6.71 10.92 4.44
N ASP A 119 7.17 12.14 4.21
CA ASP A 119 7.15 12.79 2.90
C ASP A 119 8.55 12.80 2.31
N LEU A 120 8.63 12.55 1.00
CA LEU A 120 9.86 12.68 0.24
C LEU A 120 9.56 13.36 -1.10
N GLY A 121 9.96 14.63 -1.20
CA GLY A 121 9.52 15.48 -2.30
C GLY A 121 7.99 15.61 -2.30
N ARG A 122 7.35 15.39 -3.45
CA ARG A 122 5.89 15.38 -3.61
C ARG A 122 5.20 14.08 -3.17
N HIS A 123 5.97 13.06 -2.78
CA HIS A 123 5.44 11.73 -2.50
C HIS A 123 5.23 11.55 -1.00
N ARG A 124 3.99 11.26 -0.60
CA ARG A 124 3.65 10.84 0.77
C ARG A 124 3.75 9.32 0.85
N VAL A 125 4.66 8.78 1.65
CA VAL A 125 4.76 7.33 1.89
C VAL A 125 4.00 7.01 3.16
N GLN A 126 2.93 6.23 3.03
CA GLN A 126 2.05 5.84 4.13
C GLN A 126 2.18 4.36 4.44
N PHE A 127 2.46 4.05 5.70
CA PHE A 127 2.57 2.69 6.19
C PHE A 127 1.28 2.27 6.91
N LEU A 128 0.72 1.15 6.46
CA LEU A 128 -0.46 0.54 7.03
C LEU A 128 -0.02 -0.71 7.79
N TYR A 129 -0.34 -0.74 9.08
CA TYR A 129 0.06 -1.85 9.93
C TYR A 129 -0.91 -3.03 9.81
N GLN A 130 -0.35 -4.21 9.58
CA GLN A 130 -1.02 -5.50 9.77
C GLN A 130 -0.17 -6.32 10.75
N ALA A 131 -0.79 -7.03 11.69
CA ALA A 131 -0.08 -7.87 12.66
C ALA A 131 0.84 -8.88 11.95
N ALA A 132 2.06 -9.07 12.47
CA ALA A 132 3.12 -9.83 11.82
C ALA A 132 2.71 -11.29 11.47
N GLU A 133 1.96 -11.94 12.37
CA GLU A 133 1.45 -13.30 12.15
C GLU A 133 0.46 -13.34 10.97
N SER A 134 -0.56 -12.47 10.99
CA SER A 134 -1.55 -12.39 9.90
C SER A 134 -0.90 -11.95 8.58
N PHE A 135 0.08 -11.04 8.64
CA PHE A 135 0.79 -10.56 7.47
C PHE A 135 1.60 -11.68 6.81
N SER A 136 2.43 -12.40 7.57
CA SER A 136 3.30 -13.46 7.04
C SER A 136 2.51 -14.65 6.48
N GLN A 137 1.32 -14.95 7.02
CA GLN A 137 0.43 -15.98 6.49
C GLN A 137 -0.05 -15.72 5.06
N ILE A 138 -0.20 -14.45 4.67
CA ILE A 138 -0.82 -14.05 3.39
C ILE A 138 0.14 -13.32 2.45
N ASN A 139 1.24 -12.74 2.93
CA ASN A 139 2.25 -12.07 2.12
C ASN A 139 3.18 -13.08 1.44
N THR A 140 2.58 -14.00 0.68
CA THR A 140 3.27 -15.12 0.03
C THR A 140 3.41 -14.88 -1.48
N PRO A 141 4.36 -15.53 -2.17
CA PRO A 141 4.53 -15.38 -3.62
C PRO A 141 3.29 -15.71 -4.47
N LYS A 142 2.30 -16.43 -3.91
CA LYS A 142 1.04 -16.75 -4.59
C LYS A 142 0.00 -15.63 -4.54
N LEU A 143 0.14 -14.71 -3.58
CA LEU A 143 -0.81 -13.63 -3.32
C LEU A 143 -0.20 -12.24 -3.54
N VAL A 144 1.09 -12.17 -3.83
CA VAL A 144 1.85 -10.96 -4.15
C VAL A 144 2.30 -11.03 -5.61
N SER A 145 2.26 -9.90 -6.30
CA SER A 145 2.75 -9.72 -7.66
C SER A 145 3.96 -8.78 -7.69
N LYS A 146 4.56 -8.59 -8.86
CA LYS A 146 5.69 -7.70 -9.07
C LYS A 146 5.27 -6.49 -9.90
N MET A 147 5.39 -5.30 -9.33
CA MET A 147 5.23 -4.04 -10.05
C MET A 147 6.58 -3.64 -10.64
N LYS A 148 6.65 -3.52 -11.96
CA LYS A 148 7.87 -3.12 -12.67
C LYS A 148 8.08 -1.61 -12.59
N SER A 149 9.32 -1.20 -12.39
CA SER A 149 9.81 0.17 -12.58
C SER A 149 10.97 0.18 -13.57
N ASP A 150 11.46 1.36 -13.92
CA ASP A 150 12.70 1.56 -14.69
C ASP A 150 13.96 1.17 -13.90
N THR A 151 13.86 1.01 -12.57
CA THR A 151 14.98 0.66 -11.68
C THR A 151 14.87 -0.76 -11.11
N GLY A 152 13.84 -1.54 -11.47
CA GLY A 152 13.67 -2.91 -11.01
C GLY A 152 12.21 -3.30 -10.75
N PHE A 153 11.98 -4.00 -9.65
CA PHE A 153 10.65 -4.50 -9.26
C PHE A 153 10.37 -4.20 -7.79
N ALA A 154 9.10 -3.93 -7.49
CA ALA A 154 8.59 -3.84 -6.14
C ALA A 154 7.47 -4.85 -5.89
N ASN A 155 7.31 -5.30 -4.63
CA ASN A 155 6.22 -6.18 -4.24
C ASN A 155 4.90 -5.40 -4.20
N VAL A 156 3.90 -5.87 -4.93
CA VAL A 156 2.55 -5.32 -4.92
C VAL A 156 1.54 -6.40 -4.54
N ALA A 157 0.52 -6.04 -3.78
CA ALA A 157 -0.59 -6.91 -3.45
C ALA A 157 -1.19 -7.50 -4.73
N GLY A 158 -1.47 -8.81 -4.76
CA GLY A 158 -2.31 -9.41 -5.80
C GLY A 158 -3.75 -8.92 -5.70
N VAL A 159 -4.62 -9.35 -6.61
CA VAL A 159 -6.01 -8.86 -6.68
C VAL A 159 -6.76 -9.13 -5.36
N GLU A 160 -6.61 -10.34 -4.80
CA GLU A 160 -7.29 -10.75 -3.56
C GLU A 160 -6.85 -9.90 -2.37
N LEU A 161 -5.54 -9.70 -2.20
CA LEU A 161 -4.99 -8.85 -1.14
C LEU A 161 -5.38 -7.40 -1.34
N THR A 162 -5.41 -6.91 -2.58
CA THR A 162 -5.81 -5.55 -2.90
C THR A 162 -7.25 -5.29 -2.45
N LEU A 163 -8.19 -6.18 -2.79
CA LEU A 163 -9.59 -6.07 -2.37
C LEU A 163 -9.73 -6.08 -0.84
N LEU A 164 -9.04 -7.02 -0.16
CA LEU A 164 -9.08 -7.16 1.29
C LEU A 164 -8.42 -5.98 2.02
N ASP A 165 -7.30 -5.48 1.51
CA ASP A 165 -6.62 -4.31 2.07
C ASP A 165 -7.44 -3.03 1.84
N CYS A 166 -7.99 -2.84 0.63
CA CYS A 166 -8.88 -1.70 0.32
C CYS A 166 -10.07 -1.64 1.27
N VAL A 167 -10.77 -2.76 1.50
CA VAL A 167 -11.92 -2.76 2.41
C VAL A 167 -11.52 -2.62 3.87
N ARG A 168 -10.36 -3.16 4.28
CA ARG A 168 -9.89 -3.06 5.68
C ARG A 168 -9.52 -1.63 6.02
N TYR A 169 -8.85 -0.95 5.08
CA TYR A 169 -8.35 0.41 5.24
C TYR A 169 -9.15 1.39 4.38
N PHE A 170 -10.46 1.20 4.22
CA PHE A 170 -11.27 1.94 3.24
C PHE A 170 -11.25 3.47 3.45
N HIS A 171 -11.16 3.96 4.69
CA HIS A 171 -10.94 5.38 4.97
C HIS A 171 -9.63 5.95 4.40
N LYS A 172 -8.63 5.10 4.17
CA LYS A 172 -7.37 5.42 3.51
C LYS A 172 -7.42 5.13 2.00
N ALA A 173 -8.43 4.39 1.53
CA ALA A 173 -8.69 4.07 0.13
C ALA A 173 -9.80 4.96 -0.46
N ALA A 174 -9.92 6.21 -0.03
CA ALA A 174 -10.92 7.19 -0.48
C ALA A 174 -12.39 6.85 -0.16
N GLY A 175 -12.64 6.06 0.89
CA GLY A 175 -13.98 5.76 1.40
C GLY A 175 -14.61 4.51 0.80
N ILE A 176 -15.82 4.16 1.26
CA ILE A 176 -16.45 2.88 0.89
C ILE A 176 -16.88 2.85 -0.60
N ASN A 177 -17.29 3.99 -1.16
CA ASN A 177 -17.65 4.13 -2.57
C ASN A 177 -16.45 3.85 -3.50
N ALA A 178 -15.27 4.36 -3.15
CA ALA A 178 -14.05 4.07 -3.89
C ALA A 178 -13.72 2.58 -3.85
N VAL A 179 -13.89 1.91 -2.69
CA VAL A 179 -13.72 0.45 -2.58
C VAL A 179 -14.77 -0.32 -3.38
N ALA A 180 -16.02 0.17 -3.45
CA ALA A 180 -17.05 -0.42 -4.30
C ALA A 180 -16.68 -0.36 -5.78
N GLN A 181 -16.15 0.78 -6.25
CA GLN A 181 -15.62 0.91 -7.60
C GLN A 181 -14.45 -0.04 -7.85
N ILE A 182 -13.51 -0.18 -6.91
CA ILE A 182 -12.41 -1.15 -7.02
C ILE A 182 -12.98 -2.58 -7.10
N ALA A 183 -13.95 -2.92 -6.26
CA ALA A 183 -14.61 -4.21 -6.30
C ALA A 183 -15.28 -4.46 -7.67
N LYS A 184 -15.93 -3.45 -8.27
CA LYS A 184 -16.47 -3.53 -9.64
C LYS A 184 -15.35 -3.82 -10.65
N ASP A 185 -14.30 -3.00 -10.66
CA ASP A 185 -13.26 -3.02 -11.71
C ASP A 185 -12.40 -4.29 -11.69
N ILE A 186 -12.01 -4.78 -10.50
CA ILE A 186 -11.04 -5.89 -10.36
C ILE A 186 -11.62 -7.13 -9.67
N GLY A 187 -12.83 -7.06 -9.10
CA GLY A 187 -13.42 -8.16 -8.34
C GLY A 187 -13.57 -9.46 -9.13
N ALA A 188 -13.97 -9.38 -10.41
CA ALA A 188 -14.06 -10.55 -11.30
C ALA A 188 -12.72 -11.28 -11.49
N LYS A 189 -11.59 -10.58 -11.35
CA LYS A 189 -10.24 -11.14 -11.54
C LYS A 189 -9.76 -11.93 -10.32
N ALA A 190 -10.37 -11.75 -9.16
CA ALA A 190 -10.00 -12.47 -7.95
C ALA A 190 -10.36 -13.95 -8.05
N ASN A 191 -9.41 -14.82 -7.71
CA ASN A 191 -9.67 -16.25 -7.57
C ASN A 191 -10.46 -16.50 -6.27
N PRO A 192 -11.67 -17.07 -6.33
CA PRO A 192 -12.51 -17.23 -5.13
C PRO A 192 -11.86 -18.05 -4.01
N ARG A 193 -11.09 -19.09 -4.34
CA ARG A 193 -10.43 -19.94 -3.33
C ARG A 193 -9.28 -19.20 -2.65
N SER A 194 -8.45 -18.51 -3.44
CA SER A 194 -7.38 -17.66 -2.90
C SER A 194 -7.92 -16.54 -2.04
N LEU A 195 -9.03 -15.91 -2.47
CA LEU A 195 -9.70 -14.84 -1.74
C LEU A 195 -10.20 -15.33 -0.38
N ALA A 196 -10.90 -16.46 -0.33
CA ALA A 196 -11.37 -17.06 0.93
C ALA A 196 -10.21 -17.45 1.85
N LYS A 197 -9.12 -18.00 1.30
CA LYS A 197 -7.94 -18.34 2.10
C LYS A 197 -7.28 -17.10 2.70
N ALA A 198 -7.11 -16.04 1.91
CA ALA A 198 -6.54 -14.77 2.39
C ALA A 198 -7.44 -14.10 3.43
N ALA A 199 -8.77 -14.12 3.23
CA ALA A 199 -9.76 -13.52 4.12
C ALA A 199 -9.70 -14.08 5.56
N ALA A 200 -9.17 -15.30 5.76
CA ALA A 200 -8.99 -15.87 7.09
C ALA A 200 -8.01 -15.09 7.99
N ALA A 201 -7.11 -14.30 7.40
CA ALA A 201 -6.17 -13.44 8.12
C ALA A 201 -6.67 -12.00 8.33
N TYR A 202 -7.94 -11.72 8.02
CA TYR A 202 -8.58 -10.41 8.17
C TYR A 202 -9.70 -10.43 9.20
N GLU A 203 -10.03 -9.25 9.72
CA GLU A 203 -11.17 -9.06 10.60
C GLU A 203 -12.47 -9.43 9.88
N ASN A 204 -13.34 -10.15 10.58
CA ASN A 204 -14.63 -10.59 10.04
C ASN A 204 -15.48 -9.43 9.46
N SER A 205 -15.36 -8.24 10.05
CA SER A 205 -16.01 -7.02 9.59
C SER A 205 -15.55 -6.58 8.19
N ALA A 206 -14.24 -6.62 7.91
CA ALA A 206 -13.67 -6.31 6.61
C ALA A 206 -14.15 -7.32 5.55
N VAL A 207 -14.10 -8.62 5.88
CA VAL A 207 -14.55 -9.70 4.99
C VAL A 207 -16.02 -9.56 4.62
N ARG A 208 -16.88 -9.23 5.60
CA ARG A 208 -18.31 -9.00 5.37
C ARG A 208 -18.61 -7.82 4.47
N ARG A 209 -17.91 -6.70 4.68
CA ARG A 209 -18.03 -5.52 3.80
C ARG A 209 -17.64 -5.87 2.38
N LEU A 210 -16.53 -6.57 2.18
CA LEU A 210 -16.09 -6.95 0.83
C LEU A 210 -17.09 -7.90 0.17
N GLY A 211 -17.59 -8.89 0.89
CA GLY A 211 -18.62 -9.80 0.37
C GLY A 211 -19.87 -9.06 -0.08
N TYR A 212 -20.35 -8.10 0.72
CA TYR A 212 -21.47 -7.24 0.33
C TYR A 212 -21.16 -6.43 -0.93
N LEU A 213 -20.00 -5.76 -0.98
CA LEU A 213 -19.61 -4.96 -2.15
C LEU A 213 -19.50 -5.80 -3.43
N LEU A 214 -18.92 -7.00 -3.34
CA LEU A 214 -18.82 -7.94 -4.46
C LEU A 214 -20.20 -8.42 -4.96
N ASP A 215 -21.15 -8.67 -4.06
CA ASP A 215 -22.52 -8.99 -4.44
C ASP A 215 -23.21 -7.82 -5.16
N GLN A 216 -23.04 -6.59 -4.65
CA GLN A 216 -23.65 -5.39 -5.26
C GLN A 216 -23.19 -5.16 -6.71
N VAL A 217 -21.93 -5.49 -7.03
CA VAL A 217 -21.36 -5.31 -8.36
C VAL A 217 -21.46 -6.57 -9.25
N GLY A 218 -22.18 -7.60 -8.81
CA GLY A 218 -22.43 -8.81 -9.61
C GLY A 218 -21.33 -9.88 -9.57
N HIS A 219 -20.31 -9.75 -8.71
CA HIS A 219 -19.22 -10.73 -8.56
C HIS A 219 -19.59 -11.85 -7.58
N GLY A 220 -20.73 -12.49 -7.83
CA GLY A 220 -21.36 -13.45 -6.92
C GLY A 220 -20.49 -14.67 -6.58
N ARG A 221 -19.61 -15.13 -7.48
CA ARG A 221 -18.68 -16.25 -7.18
C ARG A 221 -17.67 -15.89 -6.10
N GLN A 222 -17.11 -14.69 -6.17
CA GLN A 222 -16.16 -14.17 -5.21
C GLN A 222 -16.85 -13.84 -3.88
N ALA A 223 -18.04 -13.24 -3.94
CA ALA A 223 -18.86 -12.99 -2.77
C ALA A 223 -19.22 -14.31 -2.05
N HIS A 224 -19.70 -15.32 -2.77
CA HIS A 224 -20.06 -16.62 -2.20
C HIS A 224 -18.91 -17.29 -1.44
N ALA A 225 -17.68 -17.15 -1.92
CA ALA A 225 -16.49 -17.67 -1.23
C ALA A 225 -16.24 -17.04 0.14
N LEU A 226 -16.81 -15.86 0.43
CA LEU A 226 -16.70 -15.15 1.70
C LEU A 226 -17.89 -15.40 2.66
N GLU A 227 -18.97 -16.01 2.19
CA GLU A 227 -20.16 -16.31 3.03
C GLU A 227 -19.86 -17.15 4.28
N PRO A 228 -18.93 -18.14 4.28
CA PRO A 228 -18.60 -18.90 5.48
C PRO A 228 -18.16 -18.04 6.67
N PHE A 229 -17.58 -16.87 6.41
CA PHE A 229 -17.16 -15.93 7.45
C PHE A 229 -18.36 -15.26 8.13
N VAL A 230 -19.47 -15.06 7.41
CA VAL A 230 -20.69 -14.44 7.97
C VAL A 230 -21.44 -15.38 8.92
N LYS A 231 -21.42 -16.68 8.63
CA LYS A 231 -22.08 -17.69 9.48
C LYS A 231 -21.58 -17.66 10.93
N ARG A 232 -20.34 -17.21 11.15
CA ARG A 232 -19.72 -17.05 12.48
C ARG A 232 -20.12 -15.74 13.19
N ALA A 233 -20.66 -14.76 12.47
CA ALA A 233 -21.03 -13.48 13.03
C ALA A 233 -22.39 -13.55 13.75
N LYS A 234 -22.46 -13.05 14.98
CA LYS A 234 -23.72 -12.98 15.76
C LYS A 234 -24.40 -11.61 15.65
N THR A 235 -23.65 -10.57 15.32
CA THR A 235 -24.11 -9.18 15.35
C THR A 235 -24.08 -8.52 13.99
N MET A 236 -24.98 -7.55 13.81
CA MET A 236 -24.96 -6.65 12.67
C MET A 236 -23.89 -5.57 12.87
N LEU A 237 -23.24 -5.12 11.79
CA LEU A 237 -22.23 -4.07 11.82
C LEU A 237 -22.55 -2.99 10.78
N PRO A 238 -22.20 -1.72 11.03
CA PRO A 238 -22.32 -0.67 10.02
C PRO A 238 -21.37 -0.91 8.83
N LEU A 239 -21.86 -0.58 7.64
CA LEU A 239 -21.07 -0.60 6.41
C LEU A 239 -19.88 0.37 6.54
N ASP A 240 -20.13 1.62 6.94
CA ASP A 240 -19.10 2.58 7.33
C ASP A 240 -19.28 2.96 8.82
N PRO A 241 -18.42 2.51 9.75
CA PRO A 241 -18.50 2.90 11.17
C PRO A 241 -18.38 4.40 11.46
N ALA A 242 -17.76 5.19 10.57
CA ALA A 242 -17.58 6.62 10.72
C ALA A 242 -18.79 7.44 10.21
N ALA A 243 -19.66 6.84 9.39
CA ALA A 243 -20.89 7.47 8.93
C ALA A 243 -21.87 7.62 10.11
N LYS A 244 -21.88 8.81 10.72
CA LYS A 244 -22.85 9.23 11.74
C LYS A 244 -23.92 10.11 11.11
N PRO A 245 -25.21 9.92 11.43
CA PRO A 245 -26.23 10.88 11.03
C PRO A 245 -25.94 12.23 11.68
N ILE A 246 -25.87 13.29 10.86
CA ILE A 246 -25.59 14.67 11.30
C ILE A 246 -26.67 15.16 12.29
N VAL A 247 -27.88 14.60 12.21
CA VAL A 247 -29.01 14.86 13.12
C VAL A 247 -29.65 13.52 13.48
N ALA A 248 -29.82 13.23 14.78
CA ALA A 248 -30.44 11.98 15.24
C ALA A 248 -31.88 11.79 14.70
N ALA A 249 -32.60 12.88 14.47
CA ALA A 249 -33.94 12.89 13.86
C ALA A 249 -33.94 12.54 12.35
N LEU A 250 -32.79 12.66 11.67
CA LEU A 250 -32.60 12.27 10.27
C LEU A 250 -31.91 10.89 10.14
N ALA A 251 -31.76 10.15 11.25
CA ALA A 251 -31.34 8.77 11.21
C ALA A 251 -32.44 7.95 10.50
N GLN A 252 -32.36 7.86 9.18
CA GLN A 252 -33.16 6.92 8.41
C GLN A 252 -32.94 5.52 8.98
N ALA A 253 -33.99 4.71 9.03
CA ALA A 253 -33.86 3.30 9.35
C ALA A 253 -32.88 2.69 8.33
N HIS A 254 -31.63 2.49 8.74
CA HIS A 254 -30.60 1.94 7.86
C HIS A 254 -31.08 0.62 7.28
N GLU A 255 -31.02 0.49 5.95
CA GLU A 255 -31.39 -0.74 5.26
C GLU A 255 -30.52 -1.87 5.82
N ARG A 256 -31.16 -3.02 6.10
CA ARG A 256 -30.49 -4.15 6.73
C ARG A 256 -30.20 -5.21 5.68
N ASN A 257 -28.91 -5.45 5.40
CA ASN A 257 -28.52 -6.58 4.57
C ASN A 257 -28.37 -7.83 5.46
N ALA A 258 -29.38 -8.70 5.46
CA ALA A 258 -29.40 -9.90 6.28
C ALA A 258 -28.31 -10.92 5.89
N LYS A 259 -28.00 -11.02 4.59
CA LYS A 259 -26.99 -11.95 4.04
C LYS A 259 -25.61 -11.70 4.64
N TRP A 260 -25.16 -10.44 4.65
CA TRP A 260 -23.85 -10.02 5.15
C TRP A 260 -23.89 -9.50 6.60
N LYS A 261 -25.09 -9.48 7.19
CA LYS A 261 -25.39 -8.90 8.51
C LYS A 261 -24.92 -7.45 8.61
N LEU A 262 -25.17 -6.62 7.61
CA LEU A 262 -24.72 -5.22 7.61
C LEU A 262 -25.88 -4.25 7.78
N MET A 263 -25.64 -3.16 8.52
CA MET A 263 -26.48 -1.96 8.51
C MET A 263 -25.92 -1.04 7.43
N ILE A 264 -26.69 -0.81 6.38
CA ILE A 264 -26.31 0.04 5.25
C ILE A 264 -26.58 1.49 5.66
N ASN A 265 -25.58 2.10 6.26
CA ASN A 265 -25.62 3.46 6.79
C ASN A 265 -25.01 4.51 5.86
N GLU A 266 -24.55 4.07 4.69
CA GLU A 266 -24.09 4.92 3.59
C GLU A 266 -24.55 4.26 2.28
N LYS A 267 -25.05 5.06 1.34
CA LYS A 267 -25.44 4.57 0.02
C LYS A 267 -24.17 4.30 -0.78
N VAL A 268 -24.03 3.08 -1.29
CA VAL A 268 -22.92 2.71 -2.17
C VAL A 268 -23.21 3.23 -3.57
N GLU A 269 -22.39 4.18 -4.01
CA GLU A 269 -22.46 4.74 -5.37
C GLU A 269 -21.32 4.16 -6.22
N ILE A 270 -21.69 3.58 -7.36
CA ILE A 270 -20.77 2.97 -8.32
C ILE A 270 -21.00 3.70 -9.64
N THR A 271 -19.94 4.24 -10.22
CA THR A 271 -20.04 4.91 -11.52
C THR A 271 -20.09 3.84 -12.60
N GLU A 272 -20.93 4.03 -13.64
CA GLU A 272 -21.02 3.13 -14.79
C GLU A 272 -19.70 3.00 -15.55
#